data_AF-A0A517W2R4-F1
#
_entry.id   AF-A0A517W2R4-F1
#
_cell.length_a   1.000
_cell.length_b   1.000
_cell.length_c   1.000
_cell.angle_alpha   90.00
_cell.angle_beta   90.00
_cell.angle_gamma   90.00
#
_symmetry.space_group_name_H-M   'P 1'
#
loop_
_entity.id
_entity.type
_entity.pdbx_description
1 polymer ?
#
loop_
_entity_poly.entity_id
_entity_poly.type
_entity_poly.pdbx_seq_one_letter_code
_entity_poly.pdbx_strand_id
1 'polypeptide(L)'
;MMAWQRWITVGIILCILLLVFALVMPAIQQTREDARRTISKYNLKQIGLALQNYNDAYRCLPPGGIIRSDNIAMNGWLTMIMPFIDASPDYNAIDLNESWESPINVSIFESTRSYFLNPSVVDHYTATGYGLTHYLGNLNLFYQNSFIQFDQMQNGAAHTWMSGEVAGNYQPWSYPFNWRALGAKLCDGPNSYGCLPWSGGHLLFADGSVSFFSNKTSSEILKRFAEAPPVATKEQIEAPSKIFQTGLYHWSSINLQTNPQSKSMCFTNVLRNESGAALVIRVFAYEKYELTEEERKNTRSLEFSHPDLLLQIDSTTDIPKALGSTTLSKAATPEQFQANVKTLETIQGQLE
;
A
#
# COMPACT_ATOMS: atom_id res chain seq x y z
N MET A 1 10.13 -40.10 53.45
CA MET A 1 8.86 -39.34 53.38
C MET A 1 9.02 -37.95 52.75
N MET A 2 10.04 -37.16 53.13
CA MET A 2 10.24 -35.79 52.61
C MET A 2 10.52 -35.66 51.09
N ALA A 3 11.19 -36.63 50.46
CA ALA A 3 11.50 -36.58 49.03
C ALA A 3 10.24 -36.74 48.15
N TRP A 4 9.31 -37.62 48.53
CA TRP A 4 8.06 -37.87 47.80
C TRP A 4 7.11 -36.67 47.85
N GLN A 5 7.01 -36.00 49.00
CA GLN A 5 6.23 -34.77 49.13
C GLN A 5 6.77 -33.63 48.27
N ARG A 6 8.11 -33.50 48.12
CA ARG A 6 8.72 -32.50 47.22
C ARG A 6 8.29 -32.72 45.76
N TRP A 7 8.28 -33.97 45.27
CA TRP A 7 7.82 -34.28 43.92
C TRP A 7 6.33 -34.00 43.72
N ILE A 8 5.48 -34.30 44.71
CA ILE A 8 4.06 -33.96 44.66
C ILE A 8 3.87 -32.44 44.56
N THR A 9 4.56 -31.65 45.39
CA THR A 9 4.43 -30.18 45.35
C THR A 9 4.91 -29.59 44.04
N VAL A 10 6.00 -30.10 43.46
CA VAL A 10 6.49 -29.65 42.15
C VAL A 10 5.49 -30.03 41.04
N GLY A 11 4.90 -31.23 41.10
CA GLY A 11 3.86 -31.65 40.16
C GLY A 11 2.62 -30.76 40.21
N ILE A 12 2.14 -30.39 41.41
CA ILE A 12 0.99 -29.49 41.56
C ILE A 12 1.29 -28.10 40.99
N ILE A 13 2.47 -27.55 41.27
CA ILE A 13 2.88 -26.24 40.74
C ILE A 13 2.92 -26.27 39.21
N LEU A 14 3.48 -27.32 38.62
CA LEU A 14 3.53 -27.47 37.16
C LEU A 14 2.12 -27.58 36.57
N CYS A 15 1.22 -28.36 37.17
CA CYS A 15 -0.17 -28.46 36.75
C CYS A 15 -0.89 -27.09 36.76
N ILE A 16 -0.67 -26.29 37.81
CA ILE A 16 -1.25 -24.94 37.90
C ILE A 16 -0.68 -24.03 36.82
N LEU A 17 0.63 -24.04 36.58
CA LEU A 17 1.26 -23.24 35.53
C LEU A 17 0.71 -23.59 34.14
N LEU A 18 0.59 -24.87 33.82
CA LEU A 18 0.02 -25.32 32.55
C LEU A 18 -1.44 -24.88 32.38
N LEU A 19 -2.24 -24.94 33.45
CA LEU A 19 -3.62 -24.44 33.44
C LEU A 19 -3.66 -22.92 33.17
N VAL A 20 -2.81 -22.14 33.84
CA VAL A 20 -2.74 -20.69 33.64
C VAL A 20 -2.33 -20.36 32.20
N PHE A 21 -1.29 -21.01 31.67
CA PHE A 21 -0.87 -20.81 30.28
C PHE A 21 -1.98 -21.15 29.28
N ALA A 22 -2.70 -22.26 29.51
CA ALA A 22 -3.82 -22.68 28.66
C ALA A 22 -4.97 -21.65 28.64
N LEU A 23 -5.21 -20.94 29.75
CA LEU A 23 -6.24 -19.90 29.84
C LEU A 23 -5.77 -18.56 29.25
N VAL A 24 -4.48 -18.24 29.32
CA VAL A 24 -3.92 -16.96 28.88
C VAL A 24 -3.70 -16.92 27.36
N MET A 25 -3.31 -18.03 26.73
CA MET A 25 -2.98 -18.05 25.29
C MET A 25 -4.16 -17.65 24.37
N PRO A 26 -5.40 -18.14 24.57
CA PRO A 26 -6.56 -17.71 23.77
C PRO A 26 -6.86 -16.21 23.95
N ALA A 27 -6.72 -15.70 25.18
CA ALA A 27 -6.96 -14.29 25.48
C ALA A 27 -5.94 -13.35 24.80
N ILE A 28 -4.68 -13.77 24.68
CA ILE A 28 -3.65 -13.01 23.95
C ILE A 28 -4.02 -12.88 22.47
N GLN A 29 -4.56 -13.92 21.85
CA GLN A 29 -4.95 -13.88 20.44
C GLN A 29 -6.12 -12.93 20.20
N GLN A 30 -7.14 -12.96 21.06
CA GLN A 30 -8.27 -12.03 20.99
C GLN A 30 -7.82 -10.57 21.14
N THR A 31 -6.92 -10.31 22.10
CA THR A 31 -6.34 -8.97 22.32
C THR A 31 -5.55 -8.48 21.09
N ARG A 32 -4.78 -9.37 20.44
CA ARG A 32 -4.03 -9.03 19.22
C ARG A 32 -4.96 -8.64 18.07
N GLU A 33 -6.07 -9.37 17.90
CA GLU A 33 -7.01 -9.07 16.84
C GLU A 33 -7.79 -7.76 17.10
N ASP A 34 -8.17 -7.50 18.35
CA ASP A 34 -8.76 -6.22 18.75
C ASP A 34 -7.78 -5.04 18.54
N ALA A 35 -6.48 -5.26 18.77
CA ALA A 35 -5.44 -4.27 18.48
C ALA A 35 -5.32 -4.01 16.96
N ARG A 36 -5.29 -5.06 16.13
CA ARG A 36 -5.28 -4.93 14.66
C ARG A 36 -6.51 -4.17 14.14
N ARG A 37 -7.69 -4.51 14.67
CA ARG A 37 -8.94 -3.82 14.37
C ARG A 37 -8.88 -2.34 14.75
N THR A 38 -8.30 -2.02 15.90
CA THR A 38 -8.10 -0.64 16.37
C THR A 38 -7.13 0.13 15.46
N ILE A 39 -6.03 -0.49 15.03
CA ILE A 39 -5.08 0.11 14.09
C ILE A 39 -5.75 0.37 12.74
N SER A 40 -6.53 -0.57 12.20
CA SER A 40 -7.25 -0.34 10.92
C SER A 40 -8.27 0.79 11.03
N LYS A 41 -9.01 0.86 12.15
CA LYS A 41 -9.89 1.98 12.44
C LYS A 41 -9.12 3.31 12.49
N TYR A 42 -7.92 3.32 13.09
CA TYR A 42 -7.06 4.49 13.13
C TYR A 42 -6.56 4.89 11.73
N ASN A 43 -6.18 3.93 10.89
CA ASN A 43 -5.80 4.18 9.49
C ASN A 43 -6.95 4.87 8.72
N LEU A 44 -8.18 4.36 8.83
CA LEU A 44 -9.36 5.01 8.24
C LEU A 44 -9.62 6.40 8.84
N LYS A 45 -9.35 6.61 10.13
CA LYS A 45 -9.42 7.94 10.75
C LYS A 45 -8.40 8.90 10.17
N GLN A 46 -7.18 8.45 9.90
CA GLN A 46 -6.14 9.25 9.24
C GLN A 46 -6.53 9.60 7.81
N ILE A 47 -7.05 8.64 7.05
CA ILE A 47 -7.61 8.88 5.71
C ILE A 47 -8.76 9.91 5.78
N GLY A 48 -9.67 9.77 6.76
CA GLY A 48 -10.78 10.70 6.95
C GLY A 48 -10.34 12.12 7.28
N LEU A 49 -9.35 12.28 8.17
CA LEU A 49 -8.76 13.57 8.49
C LEU A 49 -8.11 14.20 7.25
N ALA A 50 -7.36 13.41 6.47
CA ALA A 50 -6.73 13.88 5.25
C ALA A 50 -7.76 14.33 4.19
N LEU A 51 -8.87 13.60 4.05
CA LEU A 51 -9.98 13.99 3.17
C LEU A 51 -10.66 15.28 3.62
N GLN A 52 -10.84 15.49 4.94
CA GLN A 52 -11.36 16.76 5.48
C GLN A 52 -10.40 17.92 5.21
N ASN A 53 -9.11 17.74 5.46
CA ASN A 53 -8.10 18.75 5.18
C ASN A 53 -8.02 19.08 3.66
N TYR A 54 -8.12 18.06 2.80
CA TYR A 54 -8.21 18.26 1.36
C TYR A 54 -9.45 19.08 0.99
N ASN A 55 -10.62 18.76 1.55
CA ASN A 55 -11.84 19.55 1.35
C ASN A 55 -11.72 20.99 1.89
N ASP A 56 -11.04 21.21 3.01
CA ASP A 56 -10.84 22.56 3.53
C ASP A 56 -9.96 23.41 2.60
N ALA A 57 -8.94 22.79 1.99
CA ALA A 57 -8.04 23.43 1.04
C ALA A 57 -8.66 23.66 -0.34
N TYR A 58 -9.33 22.64 -0.90
CA TYR A 58 -9.80 22.63 -2.30
C TYR A 58 -11.31 22.76 -2.46
N ARG A 59 -12.08 22.75 -1.37
CA ARG A 59 -13.55 22.83 -1.34
C ARG A 59 -14.27 21.69 -2.07
N CYS A 60 -13.61 20.56 -2.25
CA CYS A 60 -14.15 19.33 -2.80
C CYS A 60 -13.37 18.11 -2.26
N LEU A 61 -13.90 16.91 -2.46
CA LEU A 61 -13.15 15.67 -2.35
C LEU A 61 -12.17 15.53 -3.52
N PRO A 62 -11.04 14.83 -3.34
CA PRO A 62 -10.15 14.53 -4.46
C PRO A 62 -10.87 13.69 -5.52
N PRO A 63 -10.52 13.86 -6.81
CA PRO A 63 -11.04 13.00 -7.86
C PRO A 63 -10.67 11.55 -7.57
N GLY A 64 -11.58 10.61 -7.81
CA GLY A 64 -11.33 9.18 -7.61
C GLY A 64 -10.08 8.70 -8.33
N GLY A 65 -9.97 9.11 -9.59
CA GLY A 65 -8.79 8.96 -10.42
C GLY A 65 -8.76 10.05 -11.47
N ILE A 66 -7.56 10.55 -11.77
CA ILE A 66 -7.35 11.52 -12.84
C ILE A 66 -7.11 10.73 -14.13
N ILE A 67 -8.05 10.84 -15.07
CA ILE A 67 -7.95 10.23 -16.39
C ILE A 67 -7.83 11.34 -17.41
N ARG A 68 -6.71 11.36 -18.13
CA ARG A 68 -6.45 12.39 -19.15
C ARG A 68 -7.33 12.14 -20.39
N SER A 69 -7.52 13.17 -21.20
CA SER A 69 -8.38 13.14 -22.40
C SER A 69 -7.99 12.09 -23.44
N ASP A 70 -6.76 11.60 -23.42
CA ASP A 70 -6.24 10.50 -24.25
C ASP A 70 -6.43 9.12 -23.60
N ASN A 71 -7.28 9.02 -22.57
CA ASN A 71 -7.59 7.82 -21.79
C ASN A 71 -6.38 7.23 -21.04
N ILE A 72 -5.32 8.01 -20.83
CA ILE A 72 -4.22 7.58 -19.98
C ILE A 72 -4.59 7.84 -18.52
N ALA A 73 -4.52 6.77 -17.72
CA ALA A 73 -4.76 6.83 -16.28
C ALA A 73 -3.56 7.48 -15.59
N MET A 74 -3.78 8.63 -14.96
CA MET A 74 -2.75 9.38 -14.22
C MET A 74 -2.71 8.85 -12.79
N ASN A 75 -3.20 9.59 -11.80
CA ASN A 75 -3.06 9.26 -10.37
C ASN A 75 -4.43 9.06 -9.68
N GLY A 76 -4.46 8.27 -8.61
CA GLY A 76 -5.65 8.01 -7.80
C GLY A 76 -5.85 8.96 -6.62
N TRP A 77 -7.05 8.93 -6.03
CA TRP A 77 -7.42 9.76 -4.88
C TRP A 77 -6.52 9.56 -3.65
N LEU A 78 -6.01 8.34 -3.43
CA LEU A 78 -5.08 8.03 -2.35
C LEU A 78 -3.75 8.78 -2.52
N THR A 79 -3.26 8.93 -3.75
CA THR A 79 -2.08 9.77 -4.05
C THR A 79 -2.36 11.23 -3.72
N MET A 80 -3.55 11.74 -4.06
CA MET A 80 -3.92 13.15 -3.88
C MET A 80 -4.04 13.58 -2.41
N ILE A 81 -4.29 12.64 -1.50
CA ILE A 81 -4.42 12.93 -0.06
C ILE A 81 -3.10 12.76 0.72
N MET A 82 -2.03 12.24 0.10
CA MET A 82 -0.75 12.04 0.79
C MET A 82 -0.23 13.29 1.51
N PRO A 83 -0.26 14.51 0.91
CA PRO A 83 0.18 15.72 1.60
C PRO A 83 -0.58 16.01 2.91
N PHE A 84 -1.80 15.48 3.04
CA PHE A 84 -2.70 15.71 4.16
C PHE A 84 -2.74 14.56 5.19
N ILE A 85 -2.07 13.43 4.91
CA ILE A 85 -1.92 12.31 5.85
C ILE A 85 -0.68 12.50 6.73
N ASP A 86 0.50 12.54 6.09
CA ASP A 86 1.80 12.49 6.76
C ASP A 86 2.74 13.60 6.26
N ALA A 87 2.27 14.47 5.37
CA ALA A 87 3.09 15.41 4.63
C ALA A 87 4.29 14.71 3.95
N SER A 88 4.05 13.50 3.40
CA SER A 88 5.11 12.65 2.86
C SER A 88 5.99 13.40 1.87
N PRO A 89 7.33 13.35 2.03
CA PRO A 89 8.25 13.88 1.02
C PRO A 89 8.11 13.13 -0.31
N ASP A 90 7.57 11.91 -0.31
CA ASP A 90 7.35 11.12 -1.51
C ASP A 90 6.38 11.78 -2.48
N TYR A 91 5.39 12.53 -1.98
CA TYR A 91 4.43 13.19 -2.85
C TYR A 91 5.10 14.20 -3.78
N ASN A 92 6.10 14.93 -3.28
CA ASN A 92 6.82 15.94 -4.06
C ASN A 92 7.69 15.32 -5.16
N ALA A 93 8.01 14.04 -5.04
CA ALA A 93 8.81 13.31 -6.03
C ALA A 93 7.96 12.62 -7.11
N ILE A 94 6.63 12.58 -6.95
CA ILE A 94 5.73 12.04 -7.96
C ILE A 94 5.57 13.07 -9.09
N ASP A 95 5.91 12.68 -10.32
CA ASP A 95 5.50 13.46 -11.49
C ASP A 95 4.01 13.20 -11.78
N LEU A 96 3.18 14.19 -11.46
CA LEU A 96 1.73 14.11 -11.65
C LEU A 96 1.30 14.21 -13.12
N ASN A 97 2.20 14.57 -14.04
CA ASN A 97 1.93 14.62 -15.48
C ASN A 97 2.16 13.28 -16.18
N GLU A 98 2.73 12.33 -15.45
CA GLU A 98 3.03 10.98 -15.90
C GLU A 98 1.94 10.00 -15.46
N SER A 99 1.79 8.92 -16.23
CA SER A 99 0.92 7.80 -15.87
C SER A 99 1.34 7.21 -14.52
N TRP A 100 0.40 6.66 -13.74
CA TRP A 100 0.78 5.91 -12.53
C TRP A 100 1.67 4.69 -12.82
N GLU A 101 1.65 4.16 -14.06
CA GLU A 101 2.53 3.07 -14.49
C GLU A 101 3.87 3.56 -15.05
N SER A 102 4.11 4.88 -15.07
CA SER A 102 5.33 5.45 -15.62
C SER A 102 6.56 4.97 -14.82
N PRO A 103 7.65 4.56 -15.50
CA PRO A 103 8.91 4.21 -14.86
C PRO A 103 9.47 5.30 -13.93
N ILE A 104 9.10 6.57 -14.17
CA ILE A 104 9.50 7.72 -13.36
C ILE A 104 8.97 7.60 -11.92
N ASN A 105 7.72 7.15 -11.74
CA ASN A 105 7.06 7.12 -10.44
C ASN A 105 7.14 5.75 -9.74
N VAL A 106 7.69 4.73 -10.41
CA VAL A 106 7.58 3.34 -9.98
C VAL A 106 8.22 3.09 -8.61
N SER A 107 9.36 3.71 -8.30
CA SER A 107 10.06 3.52 -7.02
C SER A 107 9.22 3.97 -5.82
N ILE A 108 8.40 5.00 -6.03
CA ILE A 108 7.49 5.55 -5.02
C ILE A 108 6.29 4.61 -4.84
N PHE A 109 5.72 4.14 -5.94
CA PHE A 109 4.52 3.29 -5.95
C PHE A 109 4.77 1.83 -5.58
N GLU A 110 6.01 1.35 -5.66
CA GLU A 110 6.42 0.07 -5.07
C GLU A 110 6.40 0.11 -3.55
N SER A 111 6.67 1.27 -2.95
CA SER A 111 6.72 1.38 -1.51
C SER A 111 5.33 1.22 -0.90
N THR A 112 5.22 0.40 0.14
CA THR A 112 3.97 0.26 0.91
C THR A 112 3.79 1.41 1.87
N ARG A 113 2.56 1.68 2.31
CA ARG A 113 2.26 2.69 3.34
C ARG A 113 1.41 2.04 4.42
N SER A 114 1.89 2.05 5.66
CA SER A 114 1.18 1.38 6.76
C SER A 114 -0.23 1.92 7.00
N TYR A 115 -0.49 3.20 6.67
CA TYR A 115 -1.80 3.81 6.76
C TYR A 115 -2.77 3.40 5.64
N PHE A 116 -2.30 2.74 4.57
CA PHE A 116 -3.13 2.12 3.55
C PHE A 116 -3.30 0.61 3.72
N LEU A 117 -2.64 0.01 4.72
CA LEU A 117 -2.69 -1.43 4.96
C LEU A 117 -3.53 -1.76 6.20
N ASN A 118 -4.45 -2.70 6.04
CA ASN A 118 -5.08 -3.40 7.15
C ASN A 118 -4.09 -4.42 7.76
N PRO A 119 -3.76 -4.35 9.07
CA PRO A 119 -2.77 -5.21 9.72
C PRO A 119 -3.20 -6.68 9.92
N SER A 120 -4.46 -7.02 9.61
CA SER A 120 -4.94 -8.41 9.55
C SER A 120 -4.77 -9.05 8.17
N VAL A 121 -4.33 -8.28 7.16
CA VAL A 121 -4.06 -8.75 5.81
C VAL A 121 -2.55 -8.82 5.60
N VAL A 122 -2.08 -9.92 5.01
CA VAL A 122 -0.64 -10.21 4.81
C VAL A 122 -0.14 -9.85 3.41
N ASP A 123 -1.05 -9.73 2.44
CA ASP A 123 -0.74 -9.31 1.07
C ASP A 123 -0.37 -7.83 1.10
N HIS A 124 0.86 -7.48 0.72
CA HIS A 124 1.31 -6.08 0.69
C HIS A 124 1.67 -5.57 -0.70
N TYR A 125 1.87 -6.47 -1.66
CA TYR A 125 2.31 -6.12 -3.00
C TYR A 125 1.52 -6.86 -4.07
N THR A 126 1.49 -6.29 -5.27
CA THR A 126 1.14 -7.03 -6.49
C THR A 126 2.32 -7.91 -6.94
N ALA A 127 2.05 -8.88 -7.82
CA ALA A 127 3.10 -9.67 -8.49
C ALA A 127 4.03 -8.81 -9.37
N THR A 128 3.61 -7.60 -9.72
CA THR A 128 4.39 -6.58 -10.44
C THR A 128 5.12 -5.60 -9.50
N GLY A 129 4.99 -5.78 -8.20
CA GLY A 129 5.76 -5.08 -7.16
C GLY A 129 5.16 -3.79 -6.63
N TYR A 130 3.97 -3.37 -7.09
CA TYR A 130 3.30 -2.19 -6.57
C TYR A 130 2.78 -2.43 -5.16
N GLY A 131 2.92 -1.43 -4.27
CA GLY A 131 2.36 -1.47 -2.94
C GLY A 131 0.82 -1.42 -2.96
N LEU A 132 0.18 -2.24 -2.14
CA LEU A 132 -1.28 -2.36 -2.10
C LEU A 132 -1.95 -1.32 -1.19
N THR A 133 -3.25 -1.14 -1.38
CA THR A 133 -4.20 -0.60 -0.40
C THR A 133 -5.21 -1.67 0.01
N HIS A 134 -5.60 -1.66 1.28
CA HIS A 134 -6.70 -2.45 1.85
C HIS A 134 -7.96 -1.62 2.11
N TYR A 135 -7.98 -0.38 1.62
CA TYR A 135 -9.11 0.54 1.72
C TYR A 135 -9.45 1.09 0.34
N LEU A 136 -10.71 1.01 -0.06
CA LEU A 136 -11.20 1.57 -1.32
C LEU A 136 -12.32 2.58 -1.09
N GLY A 137 -12.52 3.45 -2.08
CA GLY A 137 -13.48 4.54 -2.04
C GLY A 137 -14.89 4.12 -2.47
N ASN A 138 -15.86 4.88 -1.97
CA ASN A 138 -17.22 4.89 -2.47
C ASN A 138 -17.24 5.35 -3.93
N LEU A 139 -17.72 4.48 -4.83
CA LEU A 139 -17.82 4.77 -6.27
C LEU A 139 -18.63 6.02 -6.59
N ASN A 140 -19.57 6.43 -5.73
CA ASN A 140 -20.37 7.63 -5.96
C ASN A 140 -19.60 8.92 -5.68
N LEU A 141 -18.51 8.84 -4.92
CA LEU A 141 -17.70 10.00 -4.52
C LEU A 141 -16.37 10.04 -5.25
N PHE A 142 -15.74 8.88 -5.40
CA PHE A 142 -14.40 8.70 -5.92
C PHE A 142 -14.44 7.99 -7.28
N TYR A 143 -15.25 8.45 -8.22
CA TYR A 143 -15.21 7.95 -9.61
C TYR A 143 -14.21 8.74 -10.48
N GLN A 144 -14.08 8.37 -11.75
CA GLN A 144 -13.11 9.01 -12.65
C GLN A 144 -13.38 10.51 -12.82
N ASN A 145 -12.35 11.33 -12.64
CA ASN A 145 -12.39 12.79 -12.73
C ASN A 145 -13.51 13.42 -11.88
N SER A 146 -13.89 12.78 -10.76
CA SER A 146 -14.97 13.27 -9.91
C SER A 146 -14.64 14.62 -9.29
N PHE A 147 -15.67 15.44 -9.10
CA PHE A 147 -15.59 16.71 -8.40
C PHE A 147 -16.80 16.79 -7.46
N ILE A 148 -16.63 16.31 -6.24
CA ILE A 148 -17.71 16.18 -5.27
C ILE A 148 -17.50 17.16 -4.13
N GLN A 149 -18.50 17.99 -3.89
CA GLN A 149 -18.51 18.94 -2.78
C GLN A 149 -19.39 18.40 -1.65
N PHE A 150 -19.07 18.78 -0.40
CA PHE A 150 -19.80 18.30 0.77
C PHE A 150 -21.28 18.75 0.79
N ASP A 151 -21.61 19.86 0.14
CA ASP A 151 -23.00 20.34 0.01
C ASP A 151 -23.87 19.43 -0.88
N GLN A 152 -23.27 18.62 -1.75
CA GLN A 152 -23.95 17.63 -2.57
C GLN A 152 -24.41 16.41 -1.74
N MET A 153 -23.92 16.26 -0.51
CA MET A 153 -24.28 15.16 0.40
C MET A 153 -25.62 15.45 1.09
N GLN A 154 -26.72 15.22 0.38
CA GLN A 154 -28.08 15.60 0.82
C GLN A 154 -28.52 14.96 2.15
N ASN A 155 -28.02 13.76 2.46
CA ASN A 155 -28.30 13.06 3.72
C ASN A 155 -27.44 13.56 4.89
N GLY A 156 -26.55 14.51 4.64
CA GLY A 156 -25.55 15.02 5.56
C GLY A 156 -24.31 14.13 5.66
N ALA A 157 -23.19 14.74 6.06
CA ALA A 157 -21.87 14.08 6.09
C ALA A 157 -21.82 12.83 7.00
N ALA A 158 -22.61 12.79 8.07
CA ALA A 158 -22.68 11.64 8.99
C ALA A 158 -23.38 10.41 8.40
N HIS A 159 -24.12 10.56 7.29
CA HIS A 159 -24.83 9.47 6.61
C HIS A 159 -24.27 9.14 5.24
N THR A 160 -23.17 9.80 4.84
CA THR A 160 -22.47 9.56 3.58
C THR A 160 -21.15 8.88 3.87
N TRP A 161 -21.04 7.60 3.51
CA TRP A 161 -19.80 6.85 3.64
C TRP A 161 -18.83 7.21 2.50
N MET A 162 -17.53 7.27 2.81
CA MET A 162 -16.47 7.65 1.89
C MET A 162 -15.57 6.50 1.49
N SER A 163 -15.13 5.69 2.45
CA SER A 163 -14.19 4.59 2.20
C SER A 163 -14.41 3.47 3.21
N GLY A 164 -13.90 2.29 2.91
CA GLY A 164 -13.99 1.14 3.81
C GLY A 164 -12.92 0.12 3.53
N GLU A 165 -12.76 -0.80 4.49
CA GLU A 165 -11.90 -1.97 4.35
C GLU A 165 -12.45 -2.91 3.28
N VAL A 166 -11.58 -3.48 2.45
CA VAL A 166 -11.99 -4.44 1.41
C VAL A 166 -11.51 -5.86 1.72
N ALA A 167 -12.31 -6.86 1.30
CA ALA A 167 -12.09 -8.26 1.67
C ALA A 167 -11.11 -9.00 0.74
N GLY A 168 -10.74 -8.41 -0.38
CA GLY A 168 -9.87 -9.02 -1.38
C GLY A 168 -9.82 -8.22 -2.68
N ASN A 169 -9.28 -8.84 -3.74
CA ASN A 169 -8.99 -8.19 -5.01
C ASN A 169 -8.35 -6.81 -4.78
N TYR A 170 -7.30 -6.81 -3.95
CA TYR A 170 -6.60 -5.60 -3.56
C TYR A 170 -5.98 -4.94 -4.78
N GLN A 171 -5.79 -3.63 -4.69
CA GLN A 171 -5.32 -2.81 -5.79
C GLN A 171 -4.09 -2.03 -5.32
N PRO A 172 -3.17 -1.65 -6.23
CA PRO A 172 -2.13 -0.69 -5.90
C PRO A 172 -2.74 0.57 -5.29
N TRP A 173 -2.15 1.11 -4.23
CA TRP A 173 -2.67 2.36 -3.65
C TRP A 173 -2.60 3.53 -4.64
N SER A 174 -1.67 3.49 -5.60
CA SER A 174 -1.53 4.48 -6.67
C SER A 174 -2.52 4.30 -7.83
N TYR A 175 -3.22 3.16 -7.89
CA TYR A 175 -4.12 2.85 -8.99
C TYR A 175 -5.26 3.87 -9.08
N PRO A 176 -5.51 4.47 -10.26
CA PRO A 176 -6.52 5.51 -10.37
C PRO A 176 -7.96 5.02 -10.15
N PHE A 177 -8.24 3.72 -10.22
CA PHE A 177 -9.60 3.18 -10.09
C PHE A 177 -9.88 2.55 -8.72
N ASN A 178 -9.36 3.17 -7.66
CA ASN A 178 -9.45 2.70 -6.26
C ASN A 178 -10.84 2.91 -5.62
N TRP A 179 -11.90 2.47 -6.30
CA TRP A 179 -13.28 2.47 -5.81
C TRP A 179 -14.00 1.17 -6.16
N ARG A 180 -15.08 0.87 -5.43
CA ARG A 180 -16.02 -0.20 -5.80
C ARG A 180 -17.36 -0.06 -5.08
N ALA A 181 -18.34 -0.84 -5.52
CA ALA A 181 -19.68 -0.84 -4.93
C ALA A 181 -19.66 -1.47 -3.53
N LEU A 182 -20.45 -0.91 -2.62
CA LEU A 182 -20.57 -1.43 -1.25
C LEU A 182 -21.13 -2.87 -1.24
N GLY A 183 -22.04 -3.16 -2.17
CA GLY A 183 -22.74 -4.44 -2.25
C GLY A 183 -23.86 -4.56 -1.21
N ALA A 184 -24.58 -5.69 -1.26
CA ALA A 184 -25.70 -5.96 -0.35
C ALA A 184 -25.26 -6.62 0.96
N LYS A 185 -23.99 -7.01 1.08
CA LYS A 185 -23.44 -7.75 2.23
C LYS A 185 -21.93 -7.54 2.33
N LEU A 186 -21.44 -7.41 3.56
CA LEU A 186 -20.01 -7.35 3.85
C LEU A 186 -19.42 -8.76 3.97
N CYS A 187 -18.14 -8.91 3.66
CA CYS A 187 -17.42 -10.19 3.72
C CYS A 187 -18.07 -11.28 2.83
N ASP A 188 -18.55 -10.89 1.65
CA ASP A 188 -19.26 -11.74 0.69
C ASP A 188 -18.39 -12.03 -0.55
N GLY A 189 -17.14 -12.40 -0.30
CA GLY A 189 -16.14 -12.68 -1.34
C GLY A 189 -15.17 -11.52 -1.63
N PRO A 190 -14.22 -11.71 -2.55
CA PRO A 190 -13.08 -10.82 -2.73
C PRO A 190 -13.46 -9.44 -3.28
N ASN A 191 -14.62 -9.30 -3.93
CA ASN A 191 -15.11 -8.00 -4.41
C ASN A 191 -15.87 -7.19 -3.35
N SER A 192 -16.10 -7.74 -2.15
CA SER A 192 -16.88 -7.06 -1.11
C SER A 192 -16.03 -6.16 -0.22
N TYR A 193 -16.69 -5.26 0.49
CA TYR A 193 -16.12 -4.60 1.66
C TYR A 193 -16.15 -5.52 2.89
N GLY A 194 -15.21 -5.34 3.78
CA GLY A 194 -15.08 -6.07 5.04
C GLY A 194 -13.70 -6.70 5.24
N CYS A 195 -13.48 -7.24 6.42
CA CYS A 195 -12.31 -8.01 6.80
C CYS A 195 -12.79 -9.39 7.30
N LEU A 196 -12.46 -10.44 6.55
CA LEU A 196 -12.95 -11.81 6.83
C LEU A 196 -12.64 -12.27 8.28
N PRO A 197 -11.43 -12.08 8.83
CA PRO A 197 -11.13 -12.40 10.23
C PRO A 197 -12.06 -11.75 11.26
N TRP A 198 -12.65 -10.58 10.96
CA TRP A 198 -13.52 -9.85 11.87
C TRP A 198 -15.01 -10.13 11.66
N SER A 199 -15.37 -10.91 10.64
CA SER A 199 -16.78 -11.09 10.24
C SER A 199 -17.53 -9.76 10.06
N GLY A 200 -16.85 -8.76 9.50
CA GLY A 200 -17.35 -7.41 9.34
C GLY A 200 -16.25 -6.46 8.90
N GLY A 201 -16.53 -5.16 8.86
CA GLY A 201 -15.53 -4.15 8.55
C GLY A 201 -15.99 -2.75 8.94
N HIS A 202 -15.06 -1.83 8.91
CA HIS A 202 -15.29 -0.43 9.16
C HIS A 202 -15.58 0.31 7.87
N LEU A 203 -16.51 1.26 7.98
CA LEU A 203 -16.74 2.31 7.00
C LEU A 203 -16.40 3.65 7.62
N LEU A 204 -15.70 4.47 6.85
CA LEU A 204 -15.43 5.88 7.11
C LEU A 204 -16.58 6.72 6.54
N PHE A 205 -17.06 7.69 7.31
CA PHE A 205 -18.09 8.65 6.91
C PHE A 205 -17.51 10.03 6.69
N ALA A 206 -18.21 10.87 5.92
CA ALA A 206 -17.74 12.20 5.54
C ALA A 206 -17.58 13.17 6.73
N ASP A 207 -18.30 12.94 7.82
CA ASP A 207 -18.07 13.63 9.10
C ASP A 207 -16.77 13.20 9.82
N GLY A 208 -16.02 12.26 9.24
CA GLY A 208 -14.77 11.72 9.78
C GLY A 208 -15.01 10.59 10.79
N SER A 209 -16.26 10.22 11.09
CA SER A 209 -16.57 9.08 11.95
C SER A 209 -16.21 7.75 11.26
N VAL A 210 -15.82 6.76 12.06
CA VAL A 210 -15.48 5.41 11.57
C VAL A 210 -16.24 4.41 12.40
N SER A 211 -17.13 3.65 11.76
CA SER A 211 -18.08 2.76 12.41
C SER A 211 -17.94 1.34 11.86
N PHE A 212 -18.05 0.36 12.75
CA PHE A 212 -17.96 -1.05 12.37
C PHE A 212 -19.34 -1.61 12.04
N PHE A 213 -19.41 -2.39 10.97
CA PHE A 213 -20.58 -3.11 10.53
C PHE A 213 -20.24 -4.60 10.42
N SER A 214 -21.08 -5.44 11.01
CA SER A 214 -20.90 -6.90 10.91
C SER A 214 -21.38 -7.41 9.55
N ASN A 215 -20.95 -8.61 9.16
CA ASN A 215 -21.47 -9.34 7.99
C ASN A 215 -22.96 -9.76 8.14
N LYS A 216 -23.56 -9.53 9.31
CA LYS A 216 -25.00 -9.70 9.60
C LYS A 216 -25.79 -8.39 9.50
N THR A 217 -25.13 -7.28 9.15
CA THR A 217 -25.80 -6.00 8.92
C THR A 217 -26.87 -6.18 7.84
N SER A 218 -28.07 -5.62 8.08
CA SER A 218 -29.17 -5.71 7.13
C SER A 218 -28.78 -5.15 5.77
N SER A 219 -29.14 -5.87 4.71
CA SER A 219 -28.91 -5.43 3.32
C SER A 219 -29.62 -4.11 3.02
N GLU A 220 -30.74 -3.83 3.68
CA GLU A 220 -31.45 -2.55 3.57
C GLU A 220 -30.60 -1.37 4.07
N ILE A 221 -29.81 -1.55 5.13
CA ILE A 221 -28.91 -0.51 5.64
C ILE A 221 -27.78 -0.25 4.63
N LEU A 222 -27.15 -1.31 4.13
CA LEU A 222 -26.08 -1.19 3.13
C LEU A 222 -26.59 -0.59 1.82
N LYS A 223 -27.81 -0.95 1.42
CA LYS A 223 -28.49 -0.36 0.26
C LYS A 223 -28.69 1.15 0.42
N ARG A 224 -29.18 1.60 1.59
CA ARG A 224 -29.32 3.04 1.89
C ARG A 224 -28.00 3.79 1.80
N PHE A 225 -26.89 3.19 2.25
CA PHE A 225 -25.56 3.78 2.10
C PHE A 225 -25.07 3.79 0.65
N ALA A 226 -25.32 2.73 -0.12
CA ALA A 226 -24.94 2.64 -1.52
C ALA A 226 -25.73 3.62 -2.42
N GLU A 227 -26.97 3.95 -2.05
CA GLU A 227 -27.88 4.84 -2.79
C GLU A 227 -27.89 6.28 -2.24
N ALA A 228 -27.06 6.59 -1.23
CA ALA A 228 -26.99 7.92 -0.63
C ALA A 228 -26.44 8.96 -1.63
N PRO A 229 -27.11 10.11 -1.83
CA PRO A 229 -26.63 11.17 -2.72
C PRO A 229 -25.30 11.80 -2.27
N PRO A 230 -24.45 12.25 -3.22
CA PRO A 230 -24.64 12.18 -4.68
C PRO A 230 -24.51 10.75 -5.21
N VAL A 231 -25.18 10.44 -6.33
CA VAL A 231 -25.11 9.12 -7.00
C VAL A 231 -24.52 9.31 -8.38
N ALA A 232 -23.45 8.58 -8.67
CA ALA A 232 -22.75 8.68 -9.95
C ALA A 232 -23.48 7.90 -11.06
N THR A 233 -23.33 8.34 -12.31
CA THR A 233 -23.86 7.60 -13.47
C THR A 233 -23.01 6.37 -13.77
N LYS A 234 -23.54 5.45 -14.60
CA LYS A 234 -22.81 4.23 -14.99
C LYS A 234 -21.53 4.54 -15.74
N GLU A 235 -21.56 5.57 -16.58
CA GLU A 235 -20.43 6.04 -17.38
C GLU A 235 -19.35 6.64 -16.48
N GLN A 236 -19.75 7.39 -15.45
CA GLN A 236 -18.81 7.98 -14.49
C GLN A 236 -18.03 6.92 -13.71
N ILE A 237 -18.70 5.83 -13.33
CA ILE A 237 -18.09 4.79 -12.47
C ILE A 237 -17.38 3.69 -13.25
N GLU A 238 -17.36 3.80 -14.57
CA GLU A 238 -16.70 2.84 -15.44
C GLU A 238 -15.21 2.73 -15.08
N ALA A 239 -14.76 1.50 -14.87
CA ALA A 239 -13.39 1.18 -14.54
C ALA A 239 -12.94 -0.02 -15.38
N PRO A 240 -11.65 -0.11 -15.75
CA PRO A 240 -11.13 -1.27 -16.43
C PRO A 240 -11.36 -2.54 -15.61
N SER A 241 -11.70 -3.65 -16.28
CA SER A 241 -11.76 -4.98 -15.66
C SER A 241 -10.36 -5.54 -15.38
N LYS A 242 -9.54 -4.78 -14.65
CA LYS A 242 -8.17 -5.13 -14.28
C LYS A 242 -8.16 -5.77 -12.90
N ILE A 243 -7.62 -6.99 -12.82
CA ILE A 243 -7.39 -7.70 -11.56
C ILE A 243 -5.89 -7.78 -11.35
N PHE A 244 -5.44 -7.41 -10.15
CA PHE A 244 -4.05 -7.51 -9.77
C PHE A 244 -3.81 -8.83 -9.07
N GLN A 245 -2.80 -9.57 -9.49
CA GLN A 245 -2.33 -10.73 -8.75
C GLN A 245 -1.63 -10.24 -7.49
N THR A 246 -2.12 -10.66 -6.33
CA THR A 246 -1.57 -10.29 -5.02
C THR A 246 -1.12 -11.54 -4.27
N GLY A 247 -0.25 -11.34 -3.29
CA GLY A 247 0.19 -12.41 -2.41
C GLY A 247 1.24 -11.95 -1.43
N LEU A 248 1.80 -12.93 -0.72
CA LEU A 248 2.94 -12.75 0.17
C LEU A 248 4.22 -12.62 -0.66
N TYR A 249 4.48 -11.38 -1.06
CA TYR A 249 5.70 -10.97 -1.74
C TYR A 249 6.57 -10.10 -0.84
N HIS A 250 7.88 -10.14 -1.06
CA HIS A 250 8.81 -9.27 -0.35
C HIS A 250 9.91 -8.77 -1.30
N TRP A 251 10.31 -7.51 -1.11
CA TRP A 251 11.45 -6.94 -1.78
C TRP A 251 12.74 -7.31 -1.05
N SER A 252 13.73 -7.73 -1.82
CA SER A 252 15.12 -7.88 -1.36
C SER A 252 15.99 -6.93 -2.16
N SER A 253 16.89 -6.21 -1.49
CA SER A 253 17.79 -5.24 -2.13
C SER A 253 19.23 -5.75 -2.10
N ILE A 254 19.93 -5.63 -3.23
CA ILE A 254 21.31 -6.04 -3.39
C ILE A 254 22.09 -4.84 -3.93
N ASN A 255 23.08 -4.38 -3.16
CA ASN A 255 23.96 -3.30 -3.60
C ASN A 255 24.85 -3.78 -4.75
N LEU A 256 24.88 -3.01 -5.83
CA LEU A 256 25.77 -3.26 -6.96
C LEU A 256 27.12 -2.58 -6.72
N GLN A 257 28.18 -3.18 -7.25
CA GLN A 257 29.53 -2.65 -7.14
C GLN A 257 29.65 -1.37 -7.97
N THR A 258 30.04 -0.28 -7.31
CA THR A 258 30.34 1.01 -7.94
C THR A 258 31.71 1.50 -7.45
N ASN A 259 32.34 2.41 -8.18
CA ASN A 259 33.58 3.04 -7.73
C ASN A 259 33.28 3.85 -6.44
N PRO A 260 34.06 3.70 -5.35
CA PRO A 260 33.87 4.51 -4.14
C PRO A 260 33.83 6.02 -4.39
N GLN A 261 34.60 6.50 -5.37
CA GLN A 261 34.66 7.91 -5.78
C GLN A 261 33.49 8.33 -6.70
N SER A 262 32.70 7.37 -7.20
CA SER A 262 31.50 7.68 -7.97
C SER A 262 30.49 8.42 -7.10
N LYS A 263 29.88 9.44 -7.67
CA LYS A 263 28.72 10.12 -7.07
C LYS A 263 27.45 9.29 -7.15
N SER A 264 27.37 8.27 -8.00
CA SER A 264 26.18 7.43 -8.10
C SER A 264 26.38 6.11 -7.37
N MET A 265 25.43 5.74 -6.52
CA MET A 265 25.28 4.38 -6.01
C MET A 265 24.21 3.66 -6.82
N CYS A 266 24.41 2.37 -7.06
CA CYS A 266 23.46 1.53 -7.76
C CYS A 266 23.11 0.31 -6.93
N PHE A 267 21.86 -0.11 -7.00
CA PHE A 267 21.37 -1.30 -6.32
C PHE A 267 20.30 -1.97 -7.19
N THR A 268 20.02 -3.23 -6.91
CA THR A 268 18.92 -3.95 -7.54
C THR A 268 17.91 -4.37 -6.49
N ASN A 269 16.64 -4.10 -6.75
CA ASN A 269 15.53 -4.66 -6.00
C ASN A 269 15.01 -5.89 -6.73
N VAL A 270 14.77 -6.96 -5.97
CA VAL A 270 14.22 -8.22 -6.46
C VAL A 270 12.98 -8.55 -5.65
N LEU A 271 11.82 -8.56 -6.29
CA LEU A 271 10.56 -9.00 -5.72
C LEU A 271 10.56 -10.53 -5.73
N ARG A 272 10.26 -11.13 -4.58
CA ARG A 272 10.23 -12.58 -4.43
C ARG A 272 8.91 -13.06 -3.85
N ASN A 273 8.49 -14.24 -4.29
CA ASN A 273 7.38 -14.98 -3.69
C ASN A 273 7.80 -15.73 -2.42
N GLU A 274 6.86 -16.45 -1.80
CA GLU A 274 7.11 -17.26 -0.61
C GLU A 274 8.13 -18.38 -0.83
N SER A 275 8.23 -18.93 -2.05
CA SER A 275 9.22 -19.97 -2.39
C SER A 275 10.64 -19.40 -2.59
N GLY A 276 10.76 -18.07 -2.63
CA GLY A 276 12.01 -17.35 -2.87
C GLY A 276 12.34 -17.11 -4.34
N ALA A 277 11.46 -17.54 -5.27
CA ALA A 277 11.64 -17.29 -6.69
C ALA A 277 11.44 -15.79 -7.02
N ALA A 278 12.18 -15.32 -8.02
CA ALA A 278 12.14 -13.91 -8.42
C ALA A 278 10.94 -13.67 -9.36
N LEU A 279 10.23 -12.57 -9.14
CA LEU A 279 9.11 -12.16 -9.98
C LEU A 279 9.43 -10.89 -10.77
N VAL A 280 10.10 -9.94 -10.13
CA VAL A 280 10.46 -8.65 -10.72
C VAL A 280 11.87 -8.30 -10.28
N ILE A 281 12.70 -7.87 -11.23
CA ILE A 281 14.05 -7.38 -10.98
C ILE A 281 14.13 -5.97 -11.53
N ARG A 282 14.49 -5.00 -10.68
CA ARG A 282 14.63 -3.59 -11.04
C ARG A 282 15.96 -3.05 -10.54
N VAL A 283 16.73 -2.47 -11.45
CA VAL A 283 18.02 -1.83 -11.16
C VAL A 283 17.79 -0.34 -11.02
N PHE A 284 18.25 0.20 -9.91
CA PHE A 284 18.09 1.60 -9.55
C PHE A 284 19.45 2.27 -9.37
N ALA A 285 19.45 3.59 -9.53
CA ALA A 285 20.55 4.45 -9.11
C ALA A 285 20.05 5.64 -8.31
N TYR A 286 20.88 6.14 -7.41
CA TYR A 286 20.67 7.44 -6.79
C TYR A 286 22.01 8.15 -6.64
N GLU A 287 21.97 9.48 -6.64
CA GLU A 287 23.15 10.29 -6.43
C GLU A 287 23.44 10.46 -4.92
N LYS A 288 24.70 10.27 -4.55
CA LYS A 288 25.25 10.60 -3.25
C LYS A 288 25.29 12.12 -3.14
N TYR A 289 24.40 12.68 -2.35
CA TYR A 289 24.47 14.08 -1.98
C TYR A 289 25.38 14.25 -0.76
N GLU A 290 26.57 14.83 -0.93
CA GLU A 290 27.41 15.24 0.19
C GLU A 290 26.98 16.64 0.64
N LEU A 291 26.28 16.70 1.78
CA LEU A 291 25.88 17.99 2.36
C LEU A 291 27.10 18.81 2.77
N THR A 292 27.11 20.07 2.35
CA THR A 292 28.06 21.07 2.86
C THR A 292 27.81 21.33 4.36
N GLU A 293 28.83 21.82 5.07
CA GLU A 293 28.74 22.16 6.50
C GLU A 293 27.66 23.21 6.82
N GLU A 294 27.28 24.02 5.84
CA GLU A 294 26.23 25.04 5.95
C GLU A 294 24.83 24.44 5.71
N GLU A 295 24.69 23.55 4.72
CA GLU A 295 23.46 22.78 4.50
C GLU A 295 23.16 21.85 5.67
N ARG A 296 24.16 21.23 6.29
CA ARG A 296 24.02 20.41 7.52
C ARG A 296 23.43 21.19 8.69
N LYS A 297 23.70 22.50 8.78
CA LYS A 297 23.20 23.36 9.86
C LYS A 297 21.77 23.86 9.61
N ASN A 298 21.33 23.91 8.36
CA ASN A 298 20.05 24.46 7.94
C ASN A 298 19.00 23.40 7.54
N THR A 299 19.33 22.11 7.53
CA THR A 299 18.47 21.06 6.98
C THR A 299 17.34 20.65 7.94
N ARG A 300 16.18 21.30 7.81
CA ARG A 300 14.88 20.71 8.16
C ARG A 300 14.19 20.03 6.96
N SER A 301 14.72 20.18 5.75
CA SER A 301 14.17 19.63 4.52
C SER A 301 15.31 19.17 3.62
N LEU A 302 15.77 17.93 3.81
CA LEU A 302 16.53 17.23 2.79
C LEU A 302 15.52 16.79 1.72
N GLU A 303 15.68 17.28 0.50
CA GLU A 303 15.15 16.60 -0.68
C GLU A 303 15.81 15.22 -0.72
N PHE A 304 15.09 14.21 -0.22
CA PHE A 304 15.51 12.83 -0.40
C PHE A 304 15.43 12.56 -1.90
N SER A 305 16.58 12.43 -2.58
CA SER A 305 16.59 12.00 -3.98
C SER A 305 16.02 10.58 -4.03
N HIS A 306 14.83 10.43 -4.60
CA HIS A 306 14.28 9.12 -4.90
C HIS A 306 15.17 8.42 -5.94
N PRO A 307 15.29 7.09 -5.85
CA PRO A 307 16.11 6.35 -6.79
C PRO A 307 15.46 6.30 -8.16
N ASP A 308 16.26 6.59 -9.19
CA ASP A 308 15.88 6.50 -10.59
C ASP A 308 15.90 5.04 -11.05
N LEU A 309 14.82 4.58 -11.68
CA LEU A 309 14.81 3.27 -12.33
C LEU A 309 15.71 3.30 -13.57
N LEU A 310 16.78 2.51 -13.56
CA LEU A 310 17.67 2.36 -14.70
C LEU A 310 17.19 1.27 -15.67
N LEU A 311 16.72 0.15 -15.13
CA LEU A 311 16.34 -1.02 -15.93
C LEU A 311 15.38 -1.92 -15.17
N GLN A 312 14.30 -2.36 -15.81
CA GLN A 312 13.54 -3.53 -15.39
C GLN A 312 14.04 -4.73 -16.19
N ILE A 313 14.39 -5.82 -15.51
CA ILE A 313 14.92 -7.04 -16.13
C ILE A 313 13.81 -8.08 -16.18
N ASP A 314 13.55 -8.60 -17.38
CA ASP A 314 12.72 -9.77 -17.64
C ASP A 314 13.58 -10.97 -18.10
N SER A 315 12.96 -12.12 -18.35
CA SER A 315 13.65 -13.35 -18.76
C SER A 315 14.36 -13.28 -20.12
N THR A 316 14.08 -12.25 -20.93
CA THR A 316 14.65 -12.05 -22.28
C THR A 316 15.63 -10.88 -22.37
N THR A 317 15.81 -10.14 -21.28
CA THR A 317 16.62 -8.93 -21.25
C THR A 317 18.11 -9.25 -21.43
N ASP A 318 18.74 -8.68 -22.46
CA ASP A 318 20.19 -8.66 -22.62
C ASP A 318 20.80 -7.65 -21.62
N ILE A 319 21.11 -8.12 -20.42
CA ILE A 319 21.58 -7.30 -19.29
C ILE A 319 22.85 -6.50 -19.64
N PRO A 320 23.93 -7.07 -20.19
CA PRO A 320 25.11 -6.30 -20.56
C PRO A 320 24.80 -5.13 -21.51
N LYS A 321 23.99 -5.39 -22.54
CA LYS A 321 23.61 -4.38 -23.52
C LYS A 321 22.70 -3.31 -22.91
N ALA A 322 21.70 -3.71 -22.14
CA ALA A 322 20.73 -2.82 -21.54
C ALA A 322 21.36 -1.88 -20.49
N LEU A 323 22.32 -2.39 -19.69
CA LEU A 323 23.02 -1.59 -18.69
C LEU A 323 24.14 -0.73 -19.29
N GLY A 324 24.66 -1.07 -20.47
CA GLY A 324 25.77 -0.35 -21.11
C GLY A 324 25.51 1.14 -21.34
N SER A 325 24.26 1.55 -21.54
CA SER A 325 23.85 2.96 -21.70
C SER A 325 23.47 3.67 -20.40
N THR A 326 23.42 2.96 -19.26
CA THR A 326 22.91 3.48 -17.99
C THR A 326 23.99 4.15 -17.14
N THR A 327 23.60 4.81 -16.06
CA THR A 327 24.52 5.40 -15.08
C THR A 327 25.46 4.36 -14.46
N LEU A 328 25.03 3.10 -14.37
CA LEU A 328 25.87 2.01 -13.82
C LEU A 328 27.14 1.79 -14.63
N SER A 329 27.09 1.86 -15.97
CA SER A 329 28.27 1.66 -16.82
C SER A 329 29.32 2.76 -16.66
N LYS A 330 28.90 3.96 -16.22
CA LYS A 330 29.77 5.09 -15.90
C LYS A 330 30.27 5.05 -14.45
N ALA A 331 29.47 4.51 -13.54
CA ALA A 331 29.74 4.49 -12.11
C ALA A 331 30.66 3.33 -11.65
N ALA A 332 30.81 2.28 -12.46
CA ALA A 332 31.58 1.08 -12.13
C ALA A 332 32.83 0.92 -13.02
N THR A 333 33.90 0.29 -12.50
CA THR A 333 35.01 -0.16 -13.36
C THR A 333 34.57 -1.32 -14.27
N PRO A 334 35.30 -1.63 -15.36
CA PRO A 334 34.96 -2.77 -16.22
C PRO A 334 34.82 -4.10 -15.46
N GLU A 335 35.68 -4.35 -14.47
CA GLU A 335 35.63 -5.55 -13.63
C GLU A 335 34.40 -5.57 -12.71
N GLN A 336 34.09 -4.43 -12.09
CA GLN A 336 32.89 -4.26 -11.25
C GLN A 336 31.62 -4.41 -12.07
N PHE A 337 31.59 -3.84 -13.28
CA PHE A 337 30.45 -3.95 -14.20
C PHE A 337 30.21 -5.41 -14.60
N GLN A 338 31.26 -6.14 -14.98
CA GLN A 338 31.14 -7.57 -15.30
C GLN A 338 30.68 -8.40 -14.09
N ALA A 339 31.17 -8.09 -12.89
CA ALA A 339 30.70 -8.74 -11.67
C ALA A 339 29.19 -8.49 -11.41
N ASN A 340 28.74 -7.24 -11.58
CA ASN A 340 27.33 -6.86 -11.44
C ASN A 340 26.45 -7.57 -12.47
N VAL A 341 26.88 -7.61 -13.74
CA VAL A 341 26.17 -8.34 -14.80
C VAL A 341 26.01 -9.81 -14.42
N LYS A 342 27.09 -10.48 -13.99
CA LYS A 342 27.03 -11.89 -13.57
C LYS A 342 26.05 -12.11 -12.41
N THR A 343 26.03 -11.21 -11.43
CA THR A 343 25.05 -11.25 -10.33
C THR A 343 23.63 -11.13 -10.85
N LEU A 344 23.37 -10.17 -11.75
CA LEU A 344 22.03 -9.94 -12.29
C LEU A 344 21.57 -11.09 -13.21
N GLU A 345 22.44 -11.65 -14.04
CA GLU A 345 22.15 -12.85 -14.85
C GLU A 345 21.82 -14.06 -13.98
N THR A 346 22.52 -14.23 -12.85
CA THR A 346 22.21 -15.29 -11.89
C THR A 346 20.80 -15.14 -11.31
N ILE A 347 20.39 -13.90 -11.02
CA ILE A 347 19.04 -13.61 -10.49
C ILE A 347 17.98 -13.73 -11.60
N GLN A 348 18.30 -13.27 -12.82
CA GLN A 348 17.44 -13.40 -14.00
C GLN A 348 17.09 -14.86 -14.29
N GLY A 349 18.04 -15.79 -14.11
CA GLY A 349 17.79 -17.23 -14.21
C GLY A 349 16.86 -17.81 -13.15
N GLN A 350 16.46 -17.03 -12.13
CA GLN A 350 15.48 -17.40 -11.11
C GLN A 350 14.08 -16.82 -11.37
N LEU A 351 13.90 -16.09 -12.47
CA LEU A 351 12.58 -15.55 -12.84
C LEU A 351 11.63 -16.69 -13.18
N GLU A 352 10.46 -16.68 -12.55
CA GLU A 352 9.34 -17.60 -12.84
C GLU A 352 8.57 -17.24 -14.12
#